data_AF-A0AA86VEF1-F1
#
_entry.id   AF-A0AA86VEF1-F1
#
_cell.length_a   1.000
_cell.length_b   1.000
_cell.length_c   1.000
_cell.angle_alpha   90.00
_cell.angle_beta   90.00
_cell.angle_gamma   90.00
#
_symmetry.space_group_name_H-M   'P 1'
#
loop_
_entity.id
_entity.type
_entity.pdbx_description
1 polymer ?
#
loop_
_entity_poly.entity_id
_entity_poly.type
_entity_poly.pdbx_seq_one_letter_code
_entity_poly.pdbx_strand_id
1 'polypeptide(L)'
;MIEPYNKLVKLAARAFYDDLTSKGDNQPKTGRSDNRGIAVVVLDALTRRQWVREEDLAKDLKLHTKQLRRTLRFFEEEKIITRDHRREREAALGHYKV
;
A
#
# COMPACT_ATOMS: atom_id res chain seq x y z
N MET A 1 19.69 11.98 4.66
CA MET A 1 19.87 10.56 5.07
C MET A 1 18.79 9.61 4.54
N ILE A 2 17.73 10.10 3.89
CA ILE A 2 16.61 9.25 3.42
C ILE A 2 16.84 8.71 2.00
N GLU A 3 17.59 9.42 1.13
CA GLU A 3 17.91 8.97 -0.24
C GLU A 3 18.46 7.53 -0.37
N PRO A 4 19.46 7.10 0.42
CA PRO A 4 20.02 5.76 0.28
C PRO A 4 19.01 4.66 0.64
N TYR A 5 18.20 4.90 1.68
CA TYR A 5 17.14 4.00 2.10
C TYR A 5 16.05 3.89 1.04
N ASN A 6 15.61 5.01 0.49
CA ASN A 6 14.62 5.02 -0.59
C ASN A 6 15.13 4.27 -1.84
N LYS A 7 16.41 4.39 -2.17
CA LYS A 7 17.03 3.64 -3.25
C LYS A 7 17.03 2.13 -2.97
N LEU A 8 17.37 1.73 -1.75
CA LEU A 8 17.34 0.33 -1.33
C LEU A 8 15.92 -0.26 -1.43
N VAL A 9 14.92 0.44 -0.89
CA VAL A 9 13.51 -0.01 -0.94
C VAL A 9 13.03 -0.16 -2.38
N LYS A 10 13.36 0.77 -3.28
CA LYS A 10 13.00 0.67 -4.70
C LYS A 10 13.66 -0.51 -5.41
N LEU A 11 14.91 -0.83 -5.06
CA LEU A 11 15.63 -1.97 -5.63
C LEU A 11 15.05 -3.28 -5.10
N ALA A 12 14.86 -3.41 -3.78
CA ALA A 12 14.23 -4.57 -3.17
C ALA A 12 12.81 -4.79 -3.71
N ALA A 13 12.02 -3.73 -3.85
CA ALA A 13 10.67 -3.83 -4.37
C ALA A 13 10.64 -4.43 -5.78
N ARG A 14 11.53 -3.98 -6.67
CA ARG A 14 11.65 -4.53 -8.03
C ARG A 14 12.20 -5.95 -8.04
N ALA A 15 13.18 -6.26 -7.18
CA ALA A 15 13.79 -7.59 -7.13
C ALA A 15 12.82 -8.66 -6.61
N PHE A 16 11.97 -8.33 -5.64
CA PHE A 16 11.15 -9.30 -4.92
C PHE A 16 9.65 -9.23 -5.22
N TYR A 17 9.13 -8.07 -5.63
CA TYR A 17 7.68 -7.85 -5.76
C TYR A 17 7.22 -7.37 -7.14
N ASP A 18 8.11 -7.32 -8.15
CA ASP A 18 7.71 -6.96 -9.52
C ASP A 18 6.72 -7.96 -10.14
N ASP A 19 6.87 -9.24 -9.82
CA ASP A 19 6.01 -10.33 -10.27
C ASP A 19 5.05 -10.83 -9.19
N LEU A 20 4.59 -9.95 -8.30
CA LEU A 20 3.59 -10.26 -7.27
C LEU A 20 2.21 -10.52 -7.92
N THR A 21 2.09 -11.63 -8.65
CA THR A 21 0.84 -12.18 -9.12
C THR A 21 0.17 -12.89 -7.93
N SER A 22 -1.14 -12.74 -7.75
CA SER A 22 -1.88 -13.57 -6.79
C SER A 22 -1.72 -15.04 -7.22
N LYS A 23 -0.70 -15.72 -6.70
CA LYS A 23 -0.49 -17.15 -6.91
C LYS A 23 -1.60 -17.92 -6.19
N GLY A 24 -2.69 -18.19 -6.92
CA GLY A 24 -3.47 -19.40 -6.74
C GLY A 24 -2.96 -20.42 -7.75
N ASP A 25 -2.45 -21.54 -7.26
CA ASP A 25 -1.64 -22.51 -8.01
C ASP A 25 -2.43 -23.33 -9.06
N ASN A 26 -3.55 -22.82 -9.60
CA ASN A 26 -4.45 -23.63 -10.45
C ASN A 26 -5.37 -22.83 -11.40
N GLN A 27 -4.93 -21.68 -11.96
CA GLN A 27 -5.71 -21.02 -13.03
C GLN A 27 -4.94 -20.89 -14.36
N PRO A 28 -5.54 -21.32 -15.49
CA PRO A 28 -4.99 -21.09 -16.81
C PRO A 28 -4.92 -19.58 -17.09
N LYS A 29 -3.81 -19.16 -17.69
CA LYS A 29 -3.49 -17.77 -18.04
C LYS A 29 -4.41 -17.24 -19.15
N THR A 30 -5.67 -16.96 -18.84
CA THR A 30 -6.58 -16.27 -19.76
C THR A 30 -7.37 -15.22 -18.99
N GLY A 31 -6.78 -14.04 -18.83
CA GLY A 31 -7.48 -12.91 -18.22
C GLY A 31 -6.55 -11.99 -17.46
N ARG A 32 -5.98 -11.02 -18.18
CA ARG A 32 -5.58 -9.69 -17.72
C ARG A 32 -5.68 -9.46 -16.21
N SER A 33 -4.70 -9.93 -15.45
CA SER A 33 -4.48 -9.49 -14.07
C SER A 33 -3.44 -8.37 -14.14
N ASP A 34 -3.90 -7.14 -14.35
CA ASP A 34 -3.13 -5.88 -14.36
C ASP A 34 -2.48 -5.55 -12.98
N ASN A 35 -2.22 -6.56 -12.15
CA ASN A 35 -1.72 -6.44 -10.78
C ASN A 35 -0.18 -6.46 -10.70
N ARG A 36 0.50 -6.76 -11.81
CA ARG A 36 1.95 -6.80 -11.90
C ARG A 36 2.54 -5.41 -11.66
N GLY A 37 3.53 -5.31 -10.78
CA GLY A 37 4.16 -4.03 -10.42
C GLY A 37 3.39 -3.16 -9.42
N ILE A 38 2.15 -3.49 -9.02
CA ILE A 38 1.40 -2.69 -8.03
C ILE A 38 2.12 -2.63 -6.68
N ALA A 39 2.69 -3.76 -6.25
CA ALA A 39 3.49 -3.83 -5.04
C ALA A 39 4.68 -2.83 -5.08
N VAL A 40 5.35 -2.75 -6.23
CA VAL A 40 6.44 -1.80 -6.47
C VAL A 40 5.95 -0.36 -6.38
N VAL A 41 4.81 -0.06 -7.02
CA VAL A 41 4.21 1.28 -7.02
C VAL A 41 3.81 1.72 -5.61
N VAL A 42 3.19 0.83 -4.83
CA VAL A 42 2.77 1.11 -3.45
C VAL A 42 3.99 1.38 -2.56
N LEU A 43 5.04 0.56 -2.64
CA LEU A 43 6.28 0.81 -1.86
C LEU A 43 6.97 2.09 -2.28
N ASP A 44 7.07 2.38 -3.59
CA ASP A 44 7.65 3.64 -4.07
C ASP A 44 6.89 4.85 -3.53
N ALA A 45 5.55 4.80 -3.51
CA ALA A 45 4.72 5.86 -2.96
C ALA A 45 4.96 6.06 -1.45
N LEU A 46 5.03 4.97 -0.68
CA LEU A 46 5.27 5.01 0.76
C LEU A 46 6.68 5.52 1.13
N THR A 47 7.68 5.34 0.25
CA THR A 47 9.01 5.95 0.46
C THR A 47 9.01 7.47 0.29
N ARG A 48 8.00 8.04 -0.36
CA ARG A 48 7.85 9.49 -0.57
C ARG A 48 6.94 10.13 0.46
N ARG A 49 5.91 9.42 0.94
CA ARG A 49 4.92 9.90 1.90
C ARG A 49 4.71 8.87 3.00
N GLN A 50 5.18 9.19 4.19
CA GLN A 50 4.95 8.37 5.38
C GLN A 50 3.60 8.73 6.03
N TRP A 51 3.00 7.76 6.74
CA TRP A 51 1.78 7.96 7.52
C TRP A 51 0.58 8.52 6.71
N VAL A 52 0.34 7.92 5.55
CA VAL A 52 -0.78 8.26 4.65
C VAL A 52 -2.02 7.41 4.98
N ARG A 53 -3.21 8.03 4.89
CA ARG A 53 -4.49 7.31 5.00
C ARG A 53 -4.65 6.34 3.83
N GLU A 54 -5.19 5.14 4.07
CA GLU A 54 -5.38 4.14 3.01
C GLU A 54 -6.23 4.69 1.85
N GLU A 55 -7.25 5.50 2.15
CA GLU A 55 -8.16 6.05 1.15
C GLU A 55 -7.48 7.08 0.24
N ASP A 56 -6.65 7.94 0.82
CA ASP A 56 -5.93 8.97 0.06
C ASP A 56 -4.82 8.33 -0.78
N LEU A 57 -4.14 7.31 -0.24
CA LEU A 57 -3.17 6.52 -1.00
C LEU A 57 -3.83 5.81 -2.20
N ALA A 58 -5.04 5.28 -2.03
CA ALA A 58 -5.79 4.65 -3.12
C ALA A 58 -6.12 5.66 -4.23
N LYS A 59 -6.58 6.87 -3.85
CA LYS A 59 -6.88 7.96 -4.79
C LYS A 59 -5.64 8.43 -5.53
N ASP A 60 -4.53 8.68 -4.81
CA ASP A 60 -3.26 9.15 -5.37
C ASP A 60 -2.71 8.15 -6.40
N LEU A 61 -2.79 6.86 -6.10
CA LEU A 61 -2.32 5.79 -6.99
C LEU A 61 -3.34 5.36 -8.03
N LYS A 62 -4.56 5.91 -8.00
CA LYS A 62 -5.69 5.50 -8.84
C LYS A 62 -5.96 4.00 -8.80
N LEU A 63 -5.74 3.40 -7.63
CA LEU A 63 -5.94 1.97 -7.38
C LEU A 63 -7.29 1.75 -6.70
N HIS A 64 -7.90 0.61 -7.00
CA HIS A 64 -9.10 0.21 -6.28
C HIS A 64 -8.75 -0.13 -4.81
N THR A 65 -9.51 0.41 -3.84
CA THR A 65 -9.20 0.29 -2.41
C THR A 65 -9.05 -1.16 -1.94
N LYS A 66 -9.85 -2.10 -2.45
CA LYS A 66 -9.75 -3.53 -2.11
C LYS A 66 -8.40 -4.14 -2.54
N GLN A 67 -7.88 -3.70 -3.68
CA GLN A 67 -6.60 -4.17 -4.20
C GLN A 67 -5.45 -3.61 -3.36
N LEU A 68 -5.47 -2.29 -3.08
CA LEU A 68 -4.51 -1.65 -2.20
C LEU A 68 -4.48 -2.32 -0.82
N ARG A 69 -5.64 -2.56 -0.20
CA ARG A 69 -5.76 -3.25 1.10
C ARG A 69 -5.13 -4.64 1.10
N ARG A 70 -5.26 -5.40 0.00
CA ARG A 70 -4.64 -6.73 -0.13
C ARG A 70 -3.12 -6.61 -0.18
N THR A 71 -2.59 -5.66 -0.94
CA THR A 71 -1.15 -5.38 -1.02
C THR A 71 -0.58 -4.89 0.30
N LEU A 72 -1.27 -3.97 0.99
CA LEU A 72 -0.85 -3.44 2.29
C LEU A 72 -0.85 -4.53 3.37
N ARG A 73 -1.85 -5.43 3.38
CA ARG A 73 -1.87 -6.57 4.30
C ARG A 73 -0.67 -7.49 4.08
N PHE A 74 -0.37 -7.81 2.81
CA PHE A 74 0.80 -8.63 2.47
C PHE A 74 2.11 -8.01 2.97
N PHE A 75 2.29 -6.71 2.79
CA PHE A 75 3.48 -6.01 3.29
C PHE A 75 3.58 -5.93 4.81
N GLU A 76 2.45 -5.90 5.51
CA GLU A 76 2.42 -5.95 6.98
C GLU A 76 2.76 -7.35 7.51
N GLU A 77 2.27 -8.41 6.83
CA GLU A 77 2.62 -9.80 7.14
C GLU A 77 4.13 -10.04 6.99
N GLU A 78 4.70 -9.54 5.89
CA GLU A 78 6.15 -9.60 5.59
C GLU A 78 7.00 -8.60 6.40
N LYS A 79 6.40 -7.83 7.32
CA LYS A 79 7.07 -6.83 8.18
C LYS A 79 7.81 -5.71 7.42
N ILE A 80 7.36 -5.41 6.20
CA ILE A 80 7.90 -4.34 5.36
C ILE A 80 7.30 -2.99 5.75
N ILE A 81 6.01 -2.99 6.13
CA ILE A 81 5.30 -1.79 6.56
C ILE A 81 4.61 -2.02 7.90
N THR A 82 4.35 -0.92 8.60
CA THR A 82 3.52 -0.90 9.80
C THR A 82 2.24 -0.13 9.49
N ARG A 83 1.09 -0.67 9.89
CA ARG A 83 -0.21 0.03 9.79
C ARG A 83 -0.68 0.41 11.18
N ASP A 84 -1.14 1.64 11.32
CA ASP A 84 -1.81 2.10 12.54
C ASP A 84 -3.32 2.22 12.29
N HIS A 85 -4.11 1.45 13.03
CA HIS A 85 -5.57 1.54 13.01
C HIS A 85 -6.05 2.54 14.05
N ARG A 86 -5.76 3.81 13.79
CA ARG A 86 -6.30 4.90 14.58
C ARG A 86 -7.76 5.12 14.21
N ARG A 87 -8.68 4.84 15.15
CA ARG A 87 -10.04 5.41 15.08
C ARG A 87 -9.88 6.93 15.06
N GLU A 88 -10.36 7.57 14.00
CA GLU A 88 -10.66 9.00 14.07
C GLU A 88 -11.71 9.16 15.16
N ARG A 89 -11.28 9.52 16.37
CA ARG A 89 -12.17 10.22 17.28
C ARG A 89 -12.48 11.50 16.54
N GLU A 90 -13.67 11.57 15.92
CA GLU A 90 -14.33 12.84 15.71
C GLU A 90 -14.17 13.58 17.04
N ALA A 91 -13.45 14.70 17.00
CA ALA A 91 -13.31 15.53 18.18
C ALA A 91 -14.74 15.90 18.57
N ALA A 92 -15.25 15.27 19.63
CA ALA A 92 -16.46 15.65 20.32
C ALA A 92 -16.17 16.97 21.05
N LEU A 93 -15.92 18.03 20.28
CA LEU A 93 -15.57 19.37 20.70
C LEU A 93 -16.44 20.32 19.88
N GLY A 94 -17.58 20.71 20.48
CA GLY A 94 -18.21 21.97 20.08
C GLY A 94 -19.72 22.03 19.96
N HIS A 95 -20.53 21.16 20.58
CA HIS A 95 -21.93 21.51 20.85
C HIS A 95 -22.06 22.16 22.23
N TYR A 96 -21.53 23.39 22.37
CA TYR A 96 -22.10 24.33 23.34
C TYR A 96 -23.13 25.17 22.57
N LYS A 97 -24.42 24.84 22.76
CA LYS A 97 -25.49 25.79 22.48
C LYS A 97 -25.36 26.94 23.49
N VAL A 98 -25.29 28.17 22.98
CA VAL A 98 -25.63 29.39 23.72
C VAL A 98 -27.13 29.60 23.57
#